data_AF-A0A535TER6-F1
#
_entry.id   AF-A0A535TER6-F1
#
_cell.length_a   1.000
_cell.length_b   1.000
_cell.length_c   1.000
_cell.angle_alpha   90.00
_cell.angle_beta   90.00
_cell.angle_gamma   90.00
#
_symmetry.space_group_name_H-M   'P 1'
#
loop_
_entity.id
_entity.type
_entity.pdbx_description
1 polymer ?
#
loop_
_entity_poly.entity_id
_entity_poly.type
_entity_poly.pdbx_seq_one_letter_code
_entity_poly.pdbx_strand_id
1 'polypeptide(L)'
;MSARETRPTTTYSVAPADREPLHERLHGLGAVDEQPGPYEAWRTKLSDGASQARAILYQSGKLVVSGHAPAFDTASAMIDAVG
;
A
#
# COMPACT_ATOMS: atom_id res chain seq x y z
N MET A 1 7.93 -17.34 -18.19
CA MET A 1 7.91 -15.90 -17.85
C MET A 1 6.60 -15.63 -17.16
N SER A 2 6.60 -15.45 -15.83
CA SER A 2 5.35 -15.27 -15.07
C SER A 2 4.76 -13.91 -15.43
N ALA A 3 3.56 -13.90 -16.01
CA ALA A 3 2.85 -12.68 -16.34
C ALA A 3 2.50 -11.94 -15.04
N ARG A 4 2.75 -10.63 -15.00
CA ARG A 4 2.33 -9.75 -13.90
C ARG A 4 0.81 -9.75 -13.86
N GLU A 5 0.22 -10.43 -12.90
CA GLU A 5 -1.24 -10.45 -12.76
C GLU A 5 -1.67 -9.16 -12.07
N THR A 6 -2.46 -8.35 -12.77
CA THR A 6 -3.14 -7.20 -12.16
C THR A 6 -4.09 -7.73 -11.09
N ARG A 7 -3.93 -7.25 -9.86
CA ARG A 7 -4.82 -7.59 -8.75
C ARG A 7 -5.97 -6.58 -8.71
N PRO A 8 -7.19 -7.02 -8.33
CA PRO A 8 -8.26 -6.07 -8.06
C PRO A 8 -7.84 -5.12 -6.95
N THR A 9 -8.18 -3.84 -7.08
CA THR A 9 -7.92 -2.83 -6.06
C THR A 9 -8.62 -3.23 -4.75
N THR A 10 -7.86 -3.32 -3.66
CA THR A 10 -8.41 -3.62 -2.32
C THR A 10 -8.47 -2.34 -1.48
N THR A 11 -9.53 -2.22 -0.68
CA THR A 11 -9.74 -1.09 0.23
C THR A 11 -9.82 -1.58 1.66
N TYR A 12 -9.16 -0.87 2.57
CA TYR A 12 -9.17 -1.11 4.01
C TYR A 12 -9.65 0.14 4.76
N SER A 13 -10.11 -0.06 6.00
CA SER A 13 -10.36 1.01 6.96
C SER A 13 -9.30 0.94 8.05
N VAL A 14 -8.51 2.01 8.20
CA VAL A 14 -7.38 2.07 9.12
C VAL A 14 -7.71 3.04 10.26
N ALA A 15 -7.65 2.54 11.50
CA ALA A 15 -7.87 3.37 12.68
C ALA A 15 -6.76 4.42 12.82
N PRO A 16 -7.03 5.59 13.41
CA PRO A 16 -6.03 6.66 13.55
C PRO A 16 -4.70 6.22 14.19
N ALA A 17 -4.76 5.32 15.18
CA ALA A 17 -3.58 4.81 15.88
C ALA A 17 -2.65 3.98 14.99
N ASP A 18 -3.19 3.35 13.95
CA ASP A 18 -2.45 2.39 13.11
C ASP A 18 -1.89 3.05 11.83
N ARG A 19 -2.25 4.31 11.55
CA ARG A 19 -1.85 5.01 10.31
C ARG A 19 -0.34 5.18 10.17
N GLU A 20 0.31 5.65 11.23
CA GLU A 20 1.76 5.87 11.23
C GLU A 20 2.53 4.54 11.31
N PRO A 21 2.19 3.60 12.22
CA PRO A 21 2.83 2.28 12.22
C PRO A 21 2.73 1.55 10.89
N LEU A 22 1.59 1.67 10.20
CA LEU A 22 1.41 1.06 8.89
C LEU A 22 2.32 1.69 7.82
N HIS A 23 2.47 3.02 7.86
CA HIS A 23 3.34 3.75 6.96
C HIS A 23 4.79 3.33 7.14
N GLU A 24 5.27 3.31 8.39
CA GLU A 24 6.63 2.86 8.74
C GLU A 24 6.90 1.41 8.30
N ARG A 25 5.92 0.51 8.43
CA ARG A 25 6.07 -0.88 7.97
C ARG A 25 6.16 -0.99 6.45
N LEU A 26 5.39 -0.20 5.69
CA LEU A 26 5.52 -0.13 4.23
C LEU A 26 6.92 0.35 3.84
N HIS A 27 7.45 1.36 4.52
CA HIS A 27 8.83 1.83 4.34
C HIS A 27 9.86 0.75 4.68
N GLY A 28 9.63 -0.03 5.74
CA GLY A 28 10.46 -1.19 6.09
C GLY A 28 10.52 -2.27 5.00
N LEU A 29 9.50 -2.34 4.13
CA LEU A 29 9.48 -3.21 2.93
C LEU A 29 10.17 -2.57 1.71
N GLY A 30 10.67 -1.35 1.84
CA GLY A 30 11.26 -0.59 0.74
C GLY A 30 10.24 0.18 -0.10
N ALA A 31 9.03 0.42 0.42
CA ALA A 31 8.13 1.36 -0.22
C ALA A 31 8.72 2.78 -0.17
N VAL A 32 8.46 3.56 -1.21
CA VAL A 32 8.94 4.94 -1.32
C VAL A 32 7.74 5.87 -1.34
N ASP A 33 7.84 6.98 -0.61
CA ASP A 33 6.82 8.02 -0.60
C ASP A 33 6.72 8.71 -1.97
N GLU A 34 5.49 8.92 -2.41
CA GLU A 34 5.15 9.78 -3.53
C GLU A 34 4.41 11.01 -3.01
N GLN A 35 4.38 12.08 -3.80
CA GLN A 35 3.63 13.27 -3.43
C GLN A 35 2.14 12.94 -3.23
N PRO A 36 1.57 13.20 -2.03
CA PRO A 36 0.17 12.92 -1.77
C PRO A 36 -0.74 13.81 -2.64
N GLY A 37 -1.85 13.22 -3.10
CA GLY A 37 -2.93 13.94 -3.77
C GLY A 37 -3.86 14.67 -2.78
N PRO A 38 -4.91 15.34 -3.30
CA PRO A 38 -5.92 15.97 -2.47
C PRO A 38 -6.57 14.96 -1.51
N TYR A 39 -6.69 15.36 -0.23
CA TYR A 39 -7.30 14.55 0.84
C TYR A 39 -6.56 13.24 1.17
N GLU A 40 -5.37 13.03 0.60
CA GLU A 40 -4.46 11.94 0.96
C GLU A 40 -3.63 12.36 2.17
N ALA A 41 -3.52 11.49 3.17
CA ALA A 41 -2.59 11.66 4.28
C ALA A 41 -1.17 11.33 3.81
N TRP A 42 -1.01 10.20 3.10
CA TRP A 42 0.23 9.81 2.45
C TRP A 42 -0.05 8.87 1.28
N ARG A 43 0.94 8.75 0.40
CA ARG A 43 0.94 7.82 -0.71
C ARG A 43 2.31 7.18 -0.80
N THR A 44 2.36 5.86 -0.88
CA THR A 44 3.61 5.12 -1.05
C THR A 44 3.51 4.13 -2.20
N LYS A 45 4.68 3.81 -2.76
CA LYS A 45 4.84 2.84 -3.83
C LYS A 45 5.86 1.78 -3.43
N LEU A 46 5.41 0.53 -3.41
CA LEU A 46 6.26 -0.64 -3.24
C LEU A 46 6.63 -1.22 -4.61
N SER A 47 7.90 -1.51 -4.82
CA SER A 47 8.41 -2.10 -6.06
C SER A 47 9.41 -3.20 -5.70
N ASP A 48 9.19 -4.40 -6.20
CA ASP A 48 10.15 -5.51 -6.08
C ASP A 48 11.06 -5.65 -7.32
N GLY A 49 11.02 -4.65 -8.21
CA GLY A 49 11.71 -4.60 -9.49
C GLY A 49 10.95 -5.27 -10.63
N ALA A 50 10.25 -6.37 -10.36
CA ALA A 50 9.46 -7.12 -11.34
C ALA A 50 7.97 -6.81 -11.28
N SER A 51 7.47 -6.10 -10.27
CA SER A 51 6.08 -5.72 -10.06
C SER A 51 6.00 -4.50 -9.15
N GLN A 52 4.82 -3.87 -9.11
CA GLN A 52 4.60 -2.65 -8.35
C GLN A 52 3.23 -2.64 -7.72
N ALA A 53 3.16 -2.10 -6.50
CA ALA A 53 1.94 -1.80 -5.79
C ALA A 53 1.98 -0.38 -5.22
N ARG A 54 0.83 0.28 -5.20
CA ARG A 54 0.65 1.60 -4.61
C ARG A 54 -0.35 1.50 -3.47
N ALA A 55 0.00 2.10 -2.35
CA ALA A 55 -0.84 2.26 -1.17
C ALA A 55 -1.13 3.75 -0.97
N ILE A 56 -2.41 4.12 -0.87
CA ILE A 56 -2.86 5.49 -0.67
C ILE A 56 -3.75 5.54 0.57
N LEU A 57 -3.30 6.24 1.60
CA LEU A 57 -4.12 6.51 2.77
C LEU A 57 -4.79 7.87 2.62
N TYR A 58 -6.12 7.91 2.73
CA TYR A 58 -6.89 9.14 2.80
C TYR A 58 -7.01 9.64 4.24
N GLN A 59 -7.16 10.95 4.43
CA GLN A 59 -7.36 11.58 5.74
C GLN A 59 -8.55 10.98 6.52
N SER A 60 -9.55 10.46 5.80
CA SER A 60 -10.70 9.74 6.36
C SER A 60 -10.35 8.40 7.01
N GLY A 61 -9.14 7.87 6.81
CA GLY A 61 -8.73 6.53 7.25
C GLY A 61 -9.00 5.43 6.23
N LYS A 62 -9.53 5.76 5.05
CA LYS A 62 -9.63 4.81 3.93
C LYS A 62 -8.22 4.57 3.37
N LEU A 63 -7.79 3.32 3.30
CA LEU A 63 -6.57 2.91 2.61
C LEU A 63 -6.93 2.16 1.34
N VAL A 64 -6.31 2.54 0.21
CA VAL A 64 -6.51 1.89 -1.08
C VAL A 64 -5.18 1.29 -1.54
N VAL A 65 -5.19 0.00 -1.88
CA VAL A 65 -4.05 -0.71 -2.44
C VAL A 65 -4.38 -1.17 -3.85
N SER A 66 -3.49 -0.91 -4.79
CA SER A 66 -3.65 -1.27 -6.20
C SER A 66 -2.31 -1.66 -6.80
N GLY A 67 -2.28 -2.58 -7.76
CA GLY A 67 -1.03 -3.02 -8.37
C GLY A 67 -1.06 -4.40 -8.96
N HIS A 68 0.12 -4.99 -9.07
CA HIS A 68 0.35 -6.31 -9.64
C HIS A 68 1.04 -7.21 -8.62
N ALA A 69 0.80 -8.52 -8.72
CA ALA A 69 1.58 -9.49 -7.98
C ALA A 69 3.06 -9.53 -8.47
N PRO A 70 4.04 -9.79 -7.59
CA PRO A 70 3.86 -10.08 -6.16
C PRO A 70 3.84 -8.87 -5.21
N ALA A 71 4.23 -7.67 -5.62
CA ALA A 71 4.27 -6.49 -4.75
C ALA A 71 2.91 -6.16 -4.11
N PHE A 72 1.81 -6.38 -4.85
CA PHE A 72 0.47 -6.20 -4.31
C PHE A 72 0.18 -7.17 -3.17
N ASP A 73 0.57 -8.43 -3.34
CA ASP A 73 0.31 -9.49 -2.37
C ASP A 73 1.14 -9.24 -1.11
N THR A 74 2.40 -8.82 -1.26
CA THR A 74 3.28 -8.41 -0.16
C THR A 74 2.69 -7.22 0.63
N ALA A 75 2.23 -6.18 -0.08
CA ALA A 75 1.63 -5.01 0.58
C ALA A 75 0.34 -5.38 1.32
N SER A 76 -0.53 -6.17 0.69
CA SER A 76 -1.81 -6.58 1.28
C SER A 76 -1.61 -7.48 2.50
N ALA A 77 -0.73 -8.47 2.43
CA ALA A 77 -0.42 -9.34 3.56
C ALA A 77 0.15 -8.57 4.77
N MET A 78 0.94 -7.52 4.52
CA MET A 78 1.43 -6.65 5.59
C MET A 78 0.29 -5.87 6.25
N ILE A 79 -0.59 -5.27 5.44
CA ILE A 79 -1.73 -4.49 5.93
C ILE A 79 -2.69 -5.38 6.73
N ASP A 80 -2.99 -6.59 6.24
CA ASP A 80 -3.82 -7.56 6.94
C ASP A 80 -3.24 -7.98 8.29
N ALA A 81 -1.91 -8.00 8.43
CA ALA A 81 -1.23 -8.31 9.69
C ALA A 81 -1.24 -7.16 10.72
N VAL A 82 -1.69 -5.97 10.32
CA VAL A 82 -1.88 -4.81 11.23
C VAL A 82 -3.33 -4.73 11.71
N GLY A 83 -4.25 -5.42 11.03
CA GLY A 83 -5.69 -5.46 11.33
C GLY A 83 -6.05 -6.25 12.59
#